data_AF-X8AH00-F1
#
_entry.id   AF-X8AH00-F1
#
_cell.length_a   1.000
_cell.length_b   1.000
_cell.length_c   1.000
_cell.angle_alpha   90.00
_cell.angle_beta   90.00
_cell.angle_gamma   90.00
#
_symmetry.space_group_name_H-M   'P 1'
#
loop_
_entity.id
_entity.type
_entity.pdbx_description
1 polymer ?
#
loop_
_entity_poly.entity_id
_entity_poly.type
_entity_poly.pdbx_seq_one_letter_code
_entity_poly.pdbx_strand_id
1 'polypeptide(L)' 'MTEGLTNLSFGDLDAIGHAIPMGRPGTVDEIASVAVFLASDMASYLTGETLHVDGGTHAAGGWYRHPQTGQFRFGPG' A
#
# COMPACT_ATOMS: atom_id res chain seq x y z
N MET A 1 -2.63 15.72 -1.81
CA MET A 1 -1.36 14.98 -1.62
C MET A 1 -0.32 15.67 -2.49
N THR A 2 0.60 16.39 -1.85
CA THR A 2 1.43 17.46 -2.43
C THR A 2 2.61 16.95 -3.25
N GLU A 3 3.08 17.77 -4.19
CA GLU A 3 4.21 17.58 -5.12
C GLU A 3 5.55 17.19 -4.46
N GLY A 4 5.64 17.20 -3.13
CA GLY A 4 6.84 16.80 -2.38
C GLY A 4 7.21 15.32 -2.52
N LEU A 5 6.28 14.45 -2.95
CA LEU A 5 6.56 13.02 -3.15
C LEU A 5 7.35 12.74 -4.44
N THR A 6 7.37 13.68 -5.40
CA THR A 6 8.04 13.50 -6.70
C THR A 6 9.56 13.69 -6.62
N ASN A 7 10.07 14.34 -5.56
CA ASN A 7 11.49 14.66 -5.40
C ASN A 7 12.25 13.70 -4.45
N LEU A 8 11.53 12.79 -3.80
CA LEU A 8 12.14 11.61 -3.20
C LEU A 8 12.24 10.59 -4.32
N SER A 9 13.43 10.44 -4.91
CA SER A 9 13.69 9.33 -5.84
C SER A 9 13.62 8.02 -5.05
N PHE A 10 12.41 7.56 -4.76
CA PHE A 10 12.14 6.15 -4.58
C PHE A 10 12.53 5.54 -5.93
N GLY A 11 13.73 4.95 -5.98
CA GLY A 11 14.28 4.35 -7.19
C GLY A 11 13.23 3.44 -7.80
N ASP A 12 13.03 3.59 -9.10
CA ASP A 12 12.17 2.79 -9.97
C ASP A 12 10.75 2.52 -9.42
N LEU A 13 9.71 3.10 -10.03
CA LEU A 13 8.33 2.80 -9.64
C LEU A 13 8.02 1.27 -9.71
N ASP A 14 8.76 0.54 -10.53
CA ASP A 14 8.76 -0.93 -10.59
C ASP A 14 9.24 -1.57 -9.27
N ALA A 15 10.26 -1.01 -8.61
CA ALA A 15 10.75 -1.48 -7.32
C ALA A 15 9.71 -1.32 -6.19
N ILE A 16 8.84 -0.29 -6.28
CA ILE A 16 7.72 -0.12 -5.35
C ILE A 16 6.67 -1.21 -5.55
N GLY A 17 6.34 -1.54 -6.80
CA GLY A 17 5.40 -2.64 -7.11
C GLY A 17 5.86 -3.99 -6.55
N HIS A 18 7.16 -4.22 -6.46
CA HIS A 18 7.73 -5.45 -5.90
C HIS A 18 7.57 -5.59 -4.38
N ALA A 19 7.51 -4.48 -3.66
CA ALA A 19 7.27 -4.45 -2.21
C ALA A 19 5.78 -4.54 -1.84
N ILE A 20 4.89 -4.27 -2.79
CA ILE A 20 3.43 -4.30 -2.59
C ILE A 20 2.88 -5.63 -3.12
N PRO A 21 2.20 -6.45 -2.31
CA PRO A 21 1.63 -7.71 -2.78
C PRO A 21 0.67 -7.58 -3.97
N MET A 22 -0.10 -6.49 -4.04
CA MET A 22 -0.94 -6.17 -5.21
C MET A 22 -0.16 -5.76 -6.48
N GLY A 23 1.17 -5.63 -6.40
CA GLY A 23 2.03 -5.37 -7.56
C GLY A 23 2.01 -3.92 -8.07
N ARG A 24 1.28 -3.02 -7.41
CA ARG A 24 1.14 -1.62 -7.81
C ARG A 24 0.92 -0.71 -6.60
N PRO A 25 1.28 0.58 -6.71
CA PRO A 25 0.82 1.58 -5.76
C PRO A 25 -0.71 1.71 -5.79
N GLY A 26 -1.29 2.04 -4.63
CA GLY A 26 -2.69 2.44 -4.53
C GLY A 26 -2.92 3.84 -5.10
N THR A 27 -4.16 4.14 -5.47
CA THR A 27 -4.57 5.48 -5.91
C THR A 27 -5.14 6.29 -4.74
N VAL A 28 -5.22 7.61 -4.91
CA VAL A 28 -5.88 8.50 -3.94
C VAL A 28 -7.36 8.13 -3.77
N ASP A 29 -8.02 7.74 -4.86
CA ASP A 29 -9.44 7.36 -4.85
C ASP A 29 -9.69 6.10 -4.04
N GLU A 30 -8.75 5.14 -4.01
CA GLU A 30 -8.86 3.92 -3.19
C GLU A 30 -8.82 4.26 -1.69
N ILE A 31 -7.98 5.20 -1.27
CA ILE A 31 -7.93 5.69 0.11
C ILE A 31 -9.19 6.49 0.44
N ALA A 32 -9.61 7.39 -0.47
CA ALA A 32 -10.80 8.21 -0.29
C ALA A 32 -12.07 7.36 -0.16
N SER A 33 -12.18 6.27 -0.92
CA SER A 33 -13.31 5.35 -0.87
C SER A 33 -13.45 4.68 0.50
N VAL A 34 -12.33 4.26 1.11
CA VAL A 34 -12.34 3.70 2.47
C VAL A 34 -12.72 4.76 3.51
N ALA A 35 -12.21 5.98 3.36
CA ALA A 35 -12.60 7.10 4.24
C ALA A 35 -14.11 7.41 4.14
N VAL A 36 -14.67 7.41 2.92
CA VAL A 36 -16.11 7.60 2.70
C VAL A 36 -16.92 6.45 3.29
N PHE A 37 -16.46 5.20 3.15
CA PHE A 37 -17.10 4.05 3.80
C PHE A 37 -17.15 4.24 5.32
N LEU A 38 -16.02 4.61 5.94
CA LEU A 38 -15.94 4.86 7.39
C LEU A 38 -16.82 6.03 7.86
N ALA A 39 -17.03 7.03 7.03
CA ALA A 39 -17.89 8.17 7.32
C ALA A 39 -19.39 7.90 7.06
N SER A 40 -19.72 6.76 6.44
CA SER A 40 -21.09 6.41 6.07
C SER A 40 -21.79 5.55 7.12
N ASP A 41 -23.12 5.42 7.01
CA ASP A 41 -23.93 4.55 7.86
C ASP A 41 -23.56 3.06 7.74
N MET A 42 -22.84 2.66 6.66
CA MET A 42 -22.35 1.29 6.49
C MET A 42 -21.34 0.88 7.57
N ALA A 43 -20.65 1.85 8.18
CA ALA A 43 -19.69 1.64 9.26
C ALA A 43 -20.28 1.93 10.65
N SER A 44 -21.60 1.97 10.80
CA SER A 44 -22.30 2.41 12.04
C SER A 44 -21.93 1.66 13.33
N TYR A 45 -21.34 0.47 13.23
CA TYR A 45 -20.87 -0.30 14.38
C TYR A 45 -19.37 -0.62 14.33
N LEU A 46 -18.62 0.06 13.44
CA LEU A 46 -17.18 -0.11 13.30
C LEU A 46 -16.47 1.08 13.98
N THR A 47 -15.83 0.82 15.11
CA THR A 47 -15.10 1.81 15.89
C THR A 47 -13.89 1.18 16.58
N GLY A 48 -12.87 1.98 16.87
CA GLY A 48 -11.65 1.52 17.54
C GLY A 48 -10.68 0.74 16.65
N GLU A 49 -10.96 0.61 15.35
CA GLU A 49 -10.18 -0.19 14.42
C GLU A 49 -9.24 0.63 13.55
N THR A 50 -8.15 0.00 13.12
CA THR A 50 -7.21 0.54 12.13
C THR A 50 -7.28 -0.29 10.85
N LEU A 51 -7.69 0.34 9.74
CA LEU A 51 -7.72 -0.30 8.42
C LEU A 51 -6.50 0.12 7.59
N HIS A 52 -5.66 -0.84 7.24
CA HIS A 52 -4.52 -0.62 6.35
C HIS A 52 -5.00 -0.62 4.88
N VAL A 53 -4.78 0.49 4.17
CA VAL A 53 -5.11 0.65 2.74
C VAL A 53 -3.81 0.74 1.94
N ASP A 54 -3.06 -0.36 1.90
CA ASP A 54 -1.64 -0.37 1.48
C ASP A 54 -1.29 -1.48 0.46
N GLY A 55 -2.30 -2.08 -0.15
CA GLY A 55 -2.12 -3.18 -1.11
C GLY A 55 -1.54 -4.47 -0.51
N GLY A 56 -1.62 -4.64 0.81
CA GLY A 56 -1.19 -5.83 1.54
C GLY A 56 0.20 -5.74 2.16
N THR A 57 0.85 -4.58 2.09
CA THR A 57 2.24 -4.40 2.55
C THR A 57 2.41 -4.70 4.04
N HIS A 58 1.47 -4.24 4.88
CA HIS A 58 1.45 -4.55 6.31
C HIS A 58 1.27 -6.04 6.57
N ALA A 59 0.32 -6.68 5.89
CA ALA A 59 0.05 -8.11 6.03
C ALA A 59 1.20 -8.99 5.53
N ALA A 60 1.97 -8.52 4.55
CA ALA A 60 3.12 -9.22 4.02
C ALA A 60 4.29 -9.29 5.01
N GLY A 61 4.30 -8.49 6.08
CA GLY A 61 5.32 -8.61 7.14
C GLY A 61 6.76 -8.45 6.65
N GLY A 62 6.99 -7.65 5.61
CA GLY A 62 8.32 -7.44 5.03
C GLY A 62 8.74 -8.47 3.96
N TRP A 63 7.84 -9.37 3.57
CA TRP A 63 8.02 -10.21 2.38
C TRP A 63 7.73 -9.43 1.10
N TYR A 64 8.64 -9.50 0.13
CA TYR A 64 8.52 -8.82 -1.16
C TYR A 64 8.95 -9.72 -2.32
N ARG A 65 8.51 -9.40 -3.54
CA ARG A 65 8.86 -10.17 -4.75
C ARG A 65 10.12 -9.60 -5.40
N HIS A 66 11.22 -10.34 -5.38
CA HIS A 66 12.50 -9.89 -5.92
C HIS A 66 12.41 -9.55 -7.43
N PRO A 67 12.83 -8.34 -7.86
CA PRO A 67 12.60 -7.85 -9.23
C PRO A 67 13.20 -8.74 -10.31
N GLN A 68 14.45 -9.20 -10.11
CA GLN A 68 15.18 -9.93 -11.15
C GLN A 68 14.88 -11.43 -11.18
N THR A 69 14.42 -12.01 -10.06
CA THR A 69 14.26 -13.48 -9.93
C THR A 69 12.80 -13.90 -9.75
N GLY A 70 11.91 -12.97 -9.39
CA GLY A 70 10.51 -13.24 -9.11
C GLY A 70 10.24 -14.05 -7.84
N GLN A 71 11.27 -14.40 -7.07
CA GLN A 71 11.13 -15.14 -5.80
C GLN A 71 10.75 -14.21 -4.66
N PHE A 72 9.99 -14.73 -3.68
CA PHE A 72 9.69 -13.99 -2.46
C PHE A 72 10.89 -13.99 -1.50
N ARG A 73 11.22 -12.82 -0.94
CA ARG A 73 12.31 -12.61 0.02
C ARG A 73 11.85 -11.75 1.19
N PHE A 74 12.50 -11.92 2.33
CA PHE A 74 12.23 -11.16 3.55
C PHE A 74 13.27 -10.04 3.74
N GLY A 75 12.81 -8.82 4.02
CA GLY A 75 13.65 -7.65 4.33
C GLY A 75 14.31 -6.99 3.12
N PRO A 76 14.86 -5.77 3.22
CA PRO A 76 15.52 -5.10 2.11
C PRO A 76 16.85 -5.81 1.79
N GLY A 77 16.94 -6.45 0.62
CA GLY A 77 18.14 -7.16 0.17
C GLY A 77 18.08 -7.57 -1.28
#